data_AF-A0A4U5VE42-F1
#
_entry.id   AF-A0A4U5VE42-F1
#
_cell.length_a   1.000
_cell.length_b   1.000
_cell.length_c   1.000
_cell.angle_alpha   90.00
_cell.angle_beta   90.00
_cell.angle_gamma   90.00
#
_symmetry.space_group_name_H-M   'P 1'
#
loop_
_entity.id
_entity.type
_entity.pdbx_description
1 polymer ?
#
loop_
_entity_poly.entity_id
_entity_poly.type
_entity_poly.pdbx_seq_one_letter_code
_entity_poly.pdbx_strand_id
1 'polypeptide(L)'
;MVCECEAIAAVAEGIAWAQAVAALMIIGLLILIIAFIISCVALCCSLNITLLPFIGALLILVVILQIIALIIYPVKFNELIFEGNYYYTWAYGFGWGATILSIGCAILFCCLPRYEDELSGLAKTKYIYSSA
;
A
#
# COMPACT_ATOMS: atom_id res chain seq x y z
N MET A 1 -9.83 -13.77 -42.41
CA MET A 1 -10.59 -12.72 -41.70
C MET A 1 -11.29 -13.21 -40.42
N VAL A 2 -11.21 -14.49 -40.03
CA VAL A 2 -11.61 -14.95 -38.67
C VAL A 2 -10.38 -15.26 -37.80
N CYS A 3 -9.25 -15.67 -38.41
CA CYS A 3 -8.00 -15.96 -37.69
C CYS A 3 -7.31 -14.75 -37.02
N GLU A 4 -7.39 -13.53 -37.56
CA GLU A 4 -6.76 -12.36 -36.93
C GLU A 4 -7.50 -11.85 -35.68
N CYS A 5 -8.80 -12.12 -35.54
CA CYS A 5 -9.57 -11.68 -34.35
C CYS A 5 -9.24 -12.54 -33.13
N GLU A 6 -9.00 -13.84 -33.29
CA GLU A 6 -8.60 -14.74 -32.20
C GLU A 6 -7.14 -14.53 -31.79
N ALA A 7 -6.25 -14.16 -32.71
CA ALA A 7 -4.86 -13.80 -32.40
C ALA A 7 -4.76 -12.49 -31.60
N ILE A 8 -5.62 -11.50 -31.89
CA ILE A 8 -5.72 -10.26 -31.09
C ILE A 8 -6.35 -10.55 -29.73
N ALA A 9 -7.34 -11.43 -29.64
CA ALA A 9 -7.93 -11.84 -28.37
C ALA A 9 -6.95 -12.61 -27.48
N ALA A 10 -6.11 -13.50 -28.03
CA ALA A 10 -5.10 -14.25 -27.28
C ALA A 10 -3.93 -13.36 -26.80
N VAL A 11 -3.48 -12.40 -27.61
CA VAL A 11 -2.50 -11.38 -27.21
C VAL A 11 -3.13 -10.41 -26.19
N ALA A 12 -4.41 -10.07 -26.33
CA ALA A 12 -5.12 -9.25 -25.37
C ALA A 12 -5.35 -9.97 -24.04
N GLU A 13 -5.67 -11.26 -24.00
CA GLU A 13 -5.88 -11.99 -22.74
C GLU A 13 -4.59 -12.14 -21.94
N GLY A 14 -3.46 -12.48 -22.57
CA GLY A 14 -2.16 -12.55 -21.90
C GLY A 14 -1.63 -11.20 -21.39
N ILE A 15 -2.04 -10.09 -22.02
CA ILE A 15 -1.61 -8.73 -21.66
C ILE A 15 -2.63 -8.03 -20.75
N ALA A 16 -3.92 -8.34 -20.83
CA ALA A 16 -4.98 -7.61 -20.12
C ALA A 16 -4.90 -7.77 -18.61
N TRP A 17 -4.66 -8.99 -18.09
CA TRP A 17 -4.52 -9.20 -16.65
C TRP A 17 -3.25 -8.53 -16.12
N ALA A 18 -2.15 -8.60 -16.88
CA ALA A 18 -0.88 -7.96 -16.50
C ALA A 18 -1.00 -6.43 -16.52
N GLN A 19 -1.70 -5.87 -17.51
CA GLN A 19 -2.00 -4.45 -17.62
C GLN A 19 -2.94 -3.99 -16.50
N ALA A 20 -3.93 -4.80 -16.12
CA ALA A 20 -4.81 -4.52 -14.98
C ALA A 20 -4.02 -4.51 -13.66
N VAL A 21 -3.15 -5.49 -13.42
CA VAL A 21 -2.25 -5.53 -12.26
C VAL A 21 -1.33 -4.30 -12.23
N ALA A 22 -0.73 -3.93 -13.37
CA ALA A 22 0.09 -2.74 -13.48
C ALA A 22 -0.70 -1.46 -13.17
N ALA A 23 -1.92 -1.32 -13.70
CA ALA A 23 -2.79 -0.18 -13.42
C ALA A 23 -3.15 -0.09 -11.92
N LEU A 24 -3.52 -1.21 -11.29
CA LEU A 24 -3.81 -1.27 -9.85
C LEU A 24 -2.59 -0.86 -9.01
N MET A 25 -1.39 -1.30 -9.38
CA MET A 25 -0.15 -0.94 -8.70
C MET A 25 0.19 0.55 -8.86
N ILE A 26 0.04 1.11 -10.06
CA ILE A 26 0.28 2.55 -10.32
C ILE A 26 -0.72 3.40 -9.55
N ILE A 27 -2.01 3.07 -9.59
CA ILE A 27 -3.05 3.79 -8.85
C ILE A 27 -2.79 3.71 -7.34
N GLY A 28 -2.47 2.53 -6.82
CA GLY A 28 -2.11 2.35 -5.41
C GLY A 28 -0.88 3.17 -5.00
N LEU A 29 0.15 3.26 -5.86
CA LEU A 29 1.34 4.07 -5.63
C LEU A 29 1.02 5.57 -5.61
N LEU A 30 0.19 6.05 -6.54
CA LEU A 30 -0.21 7.46 -6.57
C LEU A 30 -0.96 7.87 -5.31
N ILE A 31 -1.92 7.04 -4.87
CA ILE A 31 -2.66 7.28 -3.62
C ILE A 31 -1.71 7.23 -2.42
N LEU A 32 -0.74 6.32 -2.41
CA LEU A 32 0.28 6.24 -1.36
C LEU A 32 1.14 7.50 -1.28
N ILE A 33 1.59 8.05 -2.42
CA ILE A 33 2.35 9.30 -2.46
C ILE A 33 1.53 10.45 -1.90
N ILE A 34 0.25 10.56 -2.28
CA ILE A 34 -0.66 11.58 -1.76
C ILE A 34 -0.85 11.40 -0.24
N ALA A 35 -1.10 10.18 0.22
CA ALA A 35 -1.23 9.86 1.64
C ALA A 35 0.04 10.23 2.43
N PHE A 36 1.23 10.00 1.85
CA PHE A 36 2.51 10.36 2.45
C PHE A 36 2.69 11.87 2.58
N ILE A 37 2.35 12.64 1.54
CA ILE A 37 2.41 14.11 1.58
C ILE A 37 1.47 14.65 2.66
N ILE A 38 0.21 14.16 2.68
CA ILE A 38 -0.78 14.58 3.70
C ILE A 38 -0.29 14.22 5.10
N SER A 39 0.32 13.04 5.28
CA SER A 39 0.95 12.63 6.55
C SER A 39 2.04 13.58 7.01
N CYS A 40 2.95 13.95 6.10
CA CYS A 40 4.02 14.90 6.41
C CYS A 40 3.46 16.27 6.83
N VAL A 41 2.43 16.78 6.14
CA VAL A 41 1.80 18.05 6.50
C VAL A 41 1.07 17.95 7.84
N ALA A 42 0.34 16.86 8.08
CA ALA A 42 -0.43 16.61 9.30
C ALA A 42 0.42 16.34 10.55
N LEU A 43 1.69 15.93 10.38
CA LEU A 43 2.61 15.75 11.51
C LEU A 43 3.56 16.94 11.67
N CYS A 44 4.09 17.49 10.58
CA CYS A 44 5.13 18.52 10.64
C CYS A 44 4.60 19.96 10.70
N CYS A 45 3.47 20.26 10.07
CA CYS A 45 3.00 21.63 9.89
C CYS A 45 1.77 21.96 10.73
N SER A 46 0.80 21.06 10.81
CA SER A 46 -0.39 21.21 11.62
C SER A 46 -0.68 19.89 12.31
N LEU A 47 -0.46 19.78 13.62
CA LEU A 47 -0.73 18.58 14.41
C LEU A 47 -2.26 18.33 14.52
N ASN A 48 -2.90 18.00 13.40
CA ASN A 48 -4.34 17.84 13.25
C ASN A 48 -4.72 16.38 13.51
N ILE A 49 -4.90 16.02 14.78
CA ILE A 49 -5.15 14.64 15.23
C ILE A 49 -6.39 14.01 14.59
N THR A 50 -7.42 14.79 14.26
CA THR A 50 -8.62 14.31 13.57
C THR A 50 -8.34 13.79 12.15
N LEU A 51 -7.26 14.23 11.51
CA LEU A 51 -6.90 13.87 10.12
C LEU A 51 -6.05 12.58 10.06
N LEU A 52 -5.36 12.22 11.15
CA LEU A 52 -4.56 10.99 11.28
C LEU A 52 -5.34 9.70 11.01
N PRO A 53 -6.51 9.43 11.62
CA PRO A 53 -7.26 8.20 11.35
C PRO A 53 -7.80 8.15 9.91
N PHE A 54 -8.06 9.30 9.29
CA PHE A 54 -8.46 9.38 7.88
C PHE A 54 -7.32 8.95 6.94
N ILE A 55 -6.09 9.38 7.22
CA ILE A 55 -4.89 8.93 6.52
C ILE A 55 -4.69 7.41 6.71
N GLY A 56 -4.86 6.91 7.93
CA GLY A 56 -4.80 5.48 8.23
C GLY A 56 -5.78 4.67 7.40
N ALA A 57 -7.04 5.12 7.29
CA ALA A 57 -8.05 4.49 6.45
C ALA A 57 -7.69 4.51 4.96
N LEU A 58 -7.12 5.63 4.47
CA LEU A 58 -6.65 5.74 3.09
C LEU A 58 -5.51 4.76 2.80
N LEU A 59 -4.58 4.57 3.75
CA LEU A 59 -3.50 3.58 3.64
C LEU A 59 -4.03 2.15 3.65
N ILE A 60 -5.08 1.84 4.42
CA ILE A 60 -5.74 0.53 4.39
C ILE A 60 -6.32 0.25 3.00
N LEU A 61 -6.96 1.24 2.37
CA LEU A 61 -7.48 1.11 1.01
C LEU A 61 -6.36 0.80 0.01
N VAL A 62 -5.23 1.49 0.13
CA VAL A 62 -4.03 1.25 -0.68
C VAL A 62 -3.50 -0.18 -0.50
N VAL A 63 -3.44 -0.66 0.74
CA VAL A 63 -3.02 -2.03 1.06
C VAL A 63 -3.92 -3.06 0.38
N ILE A 64 -5.24 -2.86 0.41
CA ILE A 64 -6.20 -3.77 -0.24
C ILE A 64 -5.92 -3.86 -1.74
N LEU A 65 -5.75 -2.72 -2.42
CA LEU A 65 -5.45 -2.68 -3.85
C LEU A 65 -4.12 -3.38 -4.18
N GLN A 66 -3.09 -3.15 -3.37
CA GLN A 66 -1.78 -3.79 -3.54
C GLN A 66 -1.85 -5.30 -3.31
N ILE A 67 -2.49 -5.78 -2.24
CA ILE A 67 -2.64 -7.21 -1.96
C ILE A 67 -3.35 -7.92 -3.12
N ILE A 68 -4.43 -7.34 -3.63
CA ILE A 68 -5.17 -7.91 -4.78
C ILE A 68 -4.24 -8.04 -5.99
N ALA A 69 -3.50 -6.98 -6.34
CA ALA A 69 -2.55 -7.00 -7.44
C ALA A 69 -1.43 -8.06 -7.24
N LEU A 70 -0.89 -8.17 -6.02
CA LEU A 70 0.18 -9.09 -5.66
C LEU A 70 -0.25 -10.56 -5.57
N ILE A 71 -1.54 -10.85 -5.41
CA ILE A 71 -2.10 -12.21 -5.46
C ILE A 71 -2.45 -12.60 -6.89
N ILE A 72 -3.06 -11.69 -7.67
CA ILE A 72 -3.41 -11.96 -9.08
C ILE A 72 -2.14 -12.25 -9.90
N TYR A 73 -1.06 -11.50 -9.65
CA TYR A 73 0.20 -11.67 -10.36
C TYR A 73 0.74 -13.10 -10.33
N PRO A 74 1.04 -13.74 -9.17
CA PRO A 74 1.53 -15.12 -9.13
C PRO A 74 0.50 -16.14 -9.60
N VAL A 75 -0.81 -15.93 -9.37
CA VAL A 75 -1.85 -16.87 -9.83
C VAL A 75 -1.83 -17.01 -11.36
N LYS A 76 -1.69 -15.89 -12.08
CA LYS A 76 -1.63 -15.88 -13.55
C LYS A 76 -0.23 -16.14 -14.10
N PHE A 77 0.80 -15.68 -13.40
CA PHE A 77 2.18 -15.86 -13.81
C PHE A 77 2.67 -17.30 -13.60
N ASN A 78 2.10 -18.05 -12.65
CA ASN A 78 2.46 -19.45 -12.43
C ASN A 78 2.11 -20.33 -13.65
N GLU A 79 1.00 -20.04 -14.35
CA GLU A 79 0.63 -20.71 -15.61
C GLU A 79 1.71 -20.51 -16.69
N LEU A 80 2.36 -19.34 -16.73
CA LEU A 80 3.43 -18.99 -17.69
C LEU A 80 4.81 -19.53 -17.30
N ILE A 81 5.06 -19.74 -16.00
CA ILE A 81 6.34 -20.28 -15.49
C ILE A 81 6.51 -21.76 -15.86
N PHE A 82 5.44 -22.54 -15.93
CA PHE A 82 5.52 -23.98 -16.26
C PHE A 82 6.03 -24.25 -17.69
N GLU A 83 6.03 -23.23 -18.57
CA GLU A 83 6.67 -23.28 -19.90
C GLU A 83 8.20 -23.04 -19.87
N GLY A 84 8.78 -22.84 -18.68
CA GLY A 84 10.22 -22.96 -18.44
C GLY A 84 11.08 -21.71 -18.68
N ASN A 85 10.49 -20.54 -18.96
CA ASN A 85 11.25 -19.35 -19.39
C ASN A 85 11.13 -18.10 -18.48
N TYR A 86 10.38 -18.14 -17.38
CA TYR A 86 10.07 -16.94 -16.60
C TYR A 86 10.41 -17.10 -15.10
N TYR A 87 11.01 -16.06 -14.51
CA TYR A 87 11.34 -15.98 -13.08
C TYR A 87 10.67 -14.76 -12.44
N TYR A 88 10.36 -14.86 -11.15
CA TYR A 88 9.92 -13.71 -10.38
C TYR A 88 11.01 -12.63 -10.36
N THR A 89 10.62 -11.41 -10.70
CA THR A 89 11.54 -10.27 -10.67
C THR A 89 11.65 -9.71 -9.25
N TRP A 90 12.74 -8.97 -8.99
CA TRP A 90 12.93 -8.23 -7.73
C TRP A 90 11.78 -7.26 -7.42
N ALA A 91 11.08 -6.79 -8.45
CA ALA A 91 9.93 -5.89 -8.30
C ALA A 91 8.76 -6.54 -7.54
N TYR A 92 8.60 -7.87 -7.61
CA TYR A 92 7.58 -8.59 -6.84
C TYR A 92 7.85 -8.49 -5.32
N GLY A 93 9.11 -8.65 -4.92
CA GLY A 93 9.54 -8.45 -3.53
C GLY A 93 9.40 -7.00 -3.08
N PHE A 94 9.70 -6.04 -3.96
CA PHE A 94 9.47 -4.62 -3.71
C PHE A 94 7.99 -4.32 -3.46
N GLY A 95 7.08 -4.92 -4.23
CA GLY A 95 5.64 -4.81 -4.02
C GLY A 95 5.23 -5.26 -2.62
N TRP A 96 5.66 -6.46 -2.19
CA TRP A 96 5.36 -6.96 -0.84
C TRP A 96 5.94 -6.06 0.26
N GLY A 97 7.16 -5.57 0.07
CA GLY A 97 7.79 -4.63 1.00
C GLY A 97 6.98 -3.34 1.16
N ALA A 98 6.52 -2.77 0.04
CA ALA A 98 5.67 -1.58 0.06
C ALA A 98 4.34 -1.82 0.80
N THR A 99 3.72 -2.99 0.62
CA THR A 99 2.47 -3.35 1.31
C THR A 99 2.67 -3.53 2.81
N ILE A 100 3.74 -4.21 3.24
CA ILE A 100 4.05 -4.39 4.67
C ILE A 100 4.32 -3.04 5.34
N LEU A 101 5.10 -2.18 4.69
CA LEU A 101 5.37 -0.83 5.19
C LEU A 101 4.07 -0.02 5.30
N SER A 102 3.20 -0.10 4.28
CA SER A 102 1.90 0.58 4.28
C SER A 102 0.99 0.10 5.42
N ILE A 103 0.98 -1.19 5.73
CA ILE A 103 0.26 -1.75 6.88
C ILE A 103 0.82 -1.19 8.19
N GLY A 104 2.15 -1.16 8.34
CA GLY A 104 2.80 -0.57 9.51
C GLY A 104 2.38 0.89 9.71
N CYS A 105 2.43 1.69 8.64
CA CYS A 105 1.98 3.09 8.66
C CYS A 105 0.49 3.21 9.00
N ALA A 106 -0.37 2.39 8.41
CA ALA A 106 -1.81 2.43 8.68
C ALA A 106 -2.12 2.19 10.17
N ILE A 107 -1.49 1.18 10.78
CA ILE A 107 -1.65 0.89 12.21
C ILE A 107 -1.14 2.07 13.05
N LEU A 108 0.05 2.58 12.72
CA LEU A 108 0.62 3.73 13.41
C LEU A 108 -0.34 4.93 13.39
N PHE A 109 -0.83 5.35 12.23
CA PHE A 109 -1.74 6.49 12.10
C PHE A 109 -3.10 6.27 12.79
N CYS A 110 -3.60 5.03 12.85
CA CYS A 110 -4.82 4.71 13.60
C CYS A 110 -4.61 4.77 15.12
N CYS A 111 -3.42 4.42 15.62
CA CYS A 111 -3.10 4.43 17.05
C CYS A 111 -2.57 5.78 17.55
N LEU A 112 -2.03 6.61 16.65
CA LEU A 112 -1.39 7.89 16.98
C LEU A 112 -2.30 8.89 17.71
N PRO A 113 -3.62 8.99 17.44
CA PRO A 113 -4.53 9.83 18.22
C PRO A 113 -4.60 9.51 19.71
N ARG A 114 -4.32 8.26 20.12
CA ARG A 114 -4.28 7.88 21.55
C ARG A 114 -3.13 8.55 22.30
N TYR A 115 -2.11 9.01 21.59
CA TYR A 115 -0.90 9.62 22.14
C TYR A 115 -0.90 11.15 21.97
N GLU A 116 -2.07 11.76 21.74
CA GLU A 116 -2.24 13.19 21.54
C GLU A 116 -1.58 14.06 22.63
N ASP A 117 -1.72 13.67 23.91
CA ASP A 117 -1.13 14.40 25.03
C ASP A 117 0.41 14.43 24.97
N GLU A 118 1.02 13.32 24.54
CA GLU A 118 2.48 13.21 24.39
C GLU A 118 2.95 13.96 23.13
N LEU A 119 2.18 13.91 22.05
CA LEU A 119 2.47 14.58 20.78
C LEU A 119 2.34 16.11 20.85
N SER A 120 1.37 16.60 21.62
CA SER A 120 1.16 18.03 21.87
C SER A 120 2.15 18.62 22.88
N GLY A 121 2.98 17.78 23.51
CA GLY A 121 3.92 18.20 24.56
C GLY A 121 3.23 18.65 25.86
N LEU A 122 1.91 18.43 25.99
CA LEU A 122 1.13 18.75 27.19
C LEU A 122 1.17 17.62 28.23
N ALA A 123 1.71 16.45 27.88
CA ALA A 123 1.92 15.34 28.79
C ALA A 123 2.80 15.78 29.98
N LYS A 124 2.15 15.90 31.14
CA LYS A 124 2.81 16.12 32.42
C LYS A 124 3.85 15.03 32.62
N THR A 125 5.12 15.39 32.84
CA THR A 125 6.19 14.44 33.14
C THR A 125 5.72 13.51 34.25
N LYS A 126 5.51 12.22 33.96
CA LYS A 126 5.10 11.24 34.96
C LYS A 126 6.30 11.00 35.88
N TYR A 127 6.38 11.77 36.96
CA TYR A 127 7.45 11.61 37.95
C TYR A 127 7.34 10.24 38.60
N ILE A 128 8.35 9.39 38.39
CA ILE A 128 8.49 8.07 39.04
C ILE A 128 9.11 8.24 40.44
N TYR A 129 8.62 9.19 41.22
CA TYR A 129 9.04 9.35 42.60
C TYR A 129 7.80 9.33 43.49
N SER A 130 7.51 8.14 44.02
CA SER A 130 6.70 7.97 45.22
C SER A 130 7.63 8.17 46.39
N SER A 131 7.71 9.38 46.94
CA SER A 131 8.34 9.58 48.24
C SER A 131 7.46 8.90 49.28
N ALA A 132 7.92 7.75 49.76
CA ALA A 132 7.41 7.09 50.95
C ALA A 132 7.76 7.90 52.21
#